data_AF-A0A835X0J3-F1
#
_entry.id   AF-A0A835X0J3-F1
#
_cell.length_a   1.000
_cell.length_b   1.000
_cell.length_c   1.000
_cell.angle_alpha   90.00
_cell.angle_beta   90.00
_cell.angle_gamma   90.00
#
_symmetry.space_group_name_H-M   'P 1'
#
loop_
_entity.id
_entity.type
_entity.pdbx_description
1 polymer ?
#
loop_
_entity_poly.entity_id
_entity_poly.type
_entity_poly.pdbx_seq_one_letter_code
_entity_poly.pdbx_strand_id
1 'polypeptide(L)'
;MRAGSNLPIIAPIRDLNLDRTTELQFAKKHGIKIDNVAKKFSIDQNLWGRAIEGGVLEDAYKEPPDDAFIWVKTKNLPNKPSYLEIKFEKGIPTSVDGKSKNPVDLIEYLNKKAGAAGIGIVDHIEDRVVGIKSREVYETPAATCLIEAHSDLEKMVHTKHQTKFKSLVDDEWSWLVYSGLWEDPLKRDLDSFVEQTQKNVTGTVKLKLYKGSLRVVGRKSKYSLYSHDIATYGKGSTFDQKLSKGFVELWGLQSTEANKFKKNR
;
A
#
# COMPACT_ATOMS: atom_id res chain seq x y z
N MET A 1 30.65 -12.93 -7.54
CA MET A 1 29.58 -12.09 -6.98
C MET A 1 29.89 -11.79 -5.52
N ARG A 2 30.21 -10.54 -5.19
CA ARG A 2 30.22 -10.05 -3.80
C ARG A 2 29.62 -8.65 -3.79
N ALA A 3 28.47 -8.48 -3.16
CA ALA A 3 28.07 -7.20 -2.61
C ALA A 3 28.51 -7.20 -1.13
N GLY A 4 29.58 -6.48 -0.82
CA GLY A 4 29.93 -6.10 0.56
C GLY A 4 30.54 -7.12 1.53
N SER A 5 30.58 -8.44 1.26
CA SER A 5 31.19 -9.42 2.19
C SER A 5 32.14 -10.40 1.51
N ASN A 6 33.03 -11.02 2.30
CA ASN A 6 33.92 -12.09 1.83
C ASN A 6 33.24 -13.48 1.74
N LEU A 7 31.95 -13.57 2.03
CA LEU A 7 31.23 -14.84 1.99
C LEU A 7 30.89 -15.22 0.53
N PRO A 8 30.98 -16.51 0.16
CA PRO A 8 30.50 -16.97 -1.14
C PRO A 8 28.97 -16.96 -1.16
N ILE A 9 28.38 -16.48 -2.27
CA ILE A 9 26.94 -16.62 -2.54
C ILE A 9 26.77 -17.89 -3.36
N ILE A 10 26.11 -18.89 -2.78
CA ILE A 10 25.76 -20.15 -3.45
C ILE A 10 24.24 -20.11 -3.68
N ALA A 11 23.79 -20.16 -4.93
CA ALA A 11 22.37 -20.10 -5.28
C ALA A 11 21.99 -21.31 -6.14
N PRO A 12 21.78 -22.51 -5.56
CA PRO A 12 21.67 -23.77 -6.32
C PRO A 12 20.56 -23.77 -7.37
N ILE A 13 19.41 -23.17 -7.10
CA ILE A 13 18.31 -23.07 -8.07
C ILE A 13 18.77 -22.34 -9.34
N ARG A 14 19.46 -21.21 -9.19
CA ARG A 14 20.01 -20.41 -10.29
C ARG A 14 21.22 -21.07 -10.94
N ASP A 15 22.18 -21.49 -10.13
CA ASP A 15 23.51 -21.92 -10.59
C ASP A 15 23.47 -23.32 -11.23
N LEU A 16 22.52 -24.17 -10.82
CA LEU A 16 22.32 -25.50 -11.41
C LEU A 16 21.10 -25.56 -12.34
N ASN A 17 20.39 -24.44 -12.53
CA ASN A 17 19.20 -24.31 -13.35
C ASN A 17 18.13 -25.39 -13.03
N LEU A 18 17.81 -25.54 -11.74
CA LEU A 18 16.87 -26.56 -11.28
C LEU A 18 15.43 -26.11 -11.55
N ASP A 19 14.62 -27.02 -12.08
CA ASP A 19 13.19 -26.81 -12.27
C ASP A 19 12.35 -27.54 -11.20
N ARG A 20 11.07 -27.19 -11.14
CA ARG A 20 10.12 -27.77 -10.18
C ARG A 20 10.00 -29.30 -10.33
N THR A 21 10.12 -29.81 -11.55
CA THR A 21 10.08 -31.26 -11.84
C THR A 21 11.25 -31.98 -11.16
N THR A 22 12.45 -31.42 -11.28
CA THR A 22 13.69 -31.94 -10.69
C THR A 22 13.61 -31.91 -9.17
N GLU A 23 13.11 -30.82 -8.59
CA GLU A 23 12.87 -30.70 -7.14
C GLU A 23 11.93 -31.79 -6.60
N LEU A 24 10.80 -32.02 -7.27
CA LEU A 24 9.81 -33.03 -6.86
C LEU A 24 10.38 -34.46 -6.96
N GLN A 25 11.14 -34.77 -8.01
CA GLN A 25 11.81 -36.06 -8.15
C GLN A 25 12.86 -36.27 -7.07
N PHE A 26 13.66 -35.24 -6.78
CA PHE A 26 14.65 -35.27 -5.70
C PHE A 26 13.99 -35.52 -4.34
N ALA A 27 12.90 -34.80 -4.04
CA ALA A 27 12.13 -34.99 -2.82
C ALA A 27 11.57 -36.41 -2.70
N LYS A 28 10.97 -36.95 -3.77
CA LYS A 28 10.44 -38.32 -3.81
C LYS A 28 11.54 -39.36 -3.58
N LYS A 29 12.68 -39.22 -4.27
CA LYS A 29 13.84 -40.13 -4.15
C LYS A 29 14.37 -40.19 -2.71
N HIS A 30 14.31 -39.09 -1.97
CA HIS A 30 14.82 -38.98 -0.60
C HIS A 30 13.73 -39.03 0.49
N GLY A 31 12.47 -39.34 0.13
CA GLY A 31 11.37 -39.45 1.09
C GLY A 31 10.95 -38.12 1.74
N ILE A 32 11.25 -36.97 1.13
CA ILE A 32 10.85 -35.64 1.60
C ILE A 32 9.37 -35.42 1.29
N LYS A 33 8.55 -35.17 2.31
CA LYS A 33 7.11 -34.92 2.18
C LYS A 33 6.85 -33.45 1.82
N ILE A 34 5.98 -33.23 0.83
CA ILE A 34 5.57 -31.89 0.36
C ILE A 34 4.04 -31.75 0.50
N ASP A 35 3.60 -30.62 1.04
CA ASP A 35 2.18 -30.26 1.20
C ASP A 35 1.44 -30.23 -0.15
N ASN A 36 0.15 -30.56 -0.17
CA ASN A 36 -0.67 -30.55 -1.37
C ASN A 36 -0.92 -29.15 -1.94
N VAL A 37 -1.00 -28.11 -1.10
CA VAL A 37 -1.19 -26.74 -1.59
C VAL A 37 0.06 -26.25 -2.32
N ALA A 38 1.24 -26.56 -1.78
CA ALA A 38 2.54 -26.30 -2.40
C ALA A 38 2.77 -27.08 -3.71
N LYS A 39 1.86 -28.01 -4.07
CA LYS A 39 1.84 -28.67 -5.38
C LYS A 39 1.06 -27.90 -6.44
N LYS A 40 0.16 -26.98 -6.06
CA LYS A 40 -0.68 -26.21 -6.99
C LYS A 40 -0.16 -24.80 -7.24
N PHE A 41 0.25 -24.10 -6.19
CA PHE A 41 0.71 -22.71 -6.23
C PHE A 41 2.09 -22.60 -5.57
N SER A 42 2.88 -21.65 -6.04
CA SER A 42 4.01 -21.11 -5.28
C SER A 42 3.46 -20.02 -4.35
N ILE A 43 3.77 -20.14 -3.05
CA ILE A 43 3.23 -19.26 -2.01
C ILE A 43 4.39 -18.75 -1.18
N ASP A 44 4.46 -17.44 -1.05
CA ASP A 44 5.22 -16.77 0.00
C ASP A 44 4.25 -16.06 0.94
N GLN A 45 4.46 -16.18 2.24
CA GLN A 45 3.62 -15.51 3.23
C GLN A 45 4.41 -15.14 4.48
N ASN A 46 4.15 -13.94 4.97
CA ASN A 46 4.68 -13.41 6.20
C ASN A 46 3.58 -12.61 6.92
N LEU A 47 3.90 -11.90 8.00
CA LEU A 47 2.90 -11.12 8.76
C LEU A 47 2.14 -10.08 7.90
N TRP A 48 2.81 -9.49 6.90
CA TRP A 48 2.34 -8.34 6.15
C TRP A 48 1.43 -8.70 4.98
N GLY A 49 1.67 -9.84 4.35
CA GLY A 49 0.90 -10.29 3.21
C GLY A 49 1.27 -11.69 2.75
N ARG A 50 0.51 -12.16 1.76
CA ARG A 50 0.69 -13.45 1.11
C ARG A 50 0.67 -13.28 -0.40
N ALA A 51 1.72 -13.73 -1.07
CA ALA A 51 1.85 -13.78 -2.52
C ALA A 51 1.52 -15.18 -3.05
N ILE A 52 0.86 -15.23 -4.20
CA ILE A 52 0.34 -16.44 -4.83
C ILE A 52 0.64 -16.36 -6.32
N GLU A 53 1.43 -17.31 -6.80
CA GLU A 53 1.84 -17.37 -8.20
C GLU A 53 1.86 -18.83 -8.71
N GLY A 54 2.07 -18.97 -10.02
CA GLY A 54 2.24 -20.27 -10.66
C GLY A 54 0.94 -21.01 -10.99
N GLY A 55 1.08 -22.07 -11.78
CA GLY A 55 -0.05 -22.92 -12.15
C GLY A 55 -1.09 -22.18 -12.98
N VAL A 56 -2.36 -22.22 -12.56
CA VAL A 56 -3.45 -21.58 -13.33
C VAL A 56 -3.33 -20.05 -13.42
N LEU A 57 -2.60 -19.43 -12.49
CA LEU A 57 -2.43 -17.98 -12.43
C LEU A 57 -1.45 -17.45 -13.49
N GLU A 58 -0.62 -18.30 -14.08
CA GLU A 58 0.29 -17.93 -15.18
C GLU A 58 -0.47 -17.50 -16.44
N ASP A 59 -1.71 -17.98 -16.60
CA ASP A 59 -2.62 -17.52 -17.64
C ASP A 59 -3.33 -16.24 -17.16
N ALA A 60 -2.89 -15.09 -17.65
CA ALA A 60 -3.42 -13.78 -17.27
C ALA A 60 -4.92 -13.58 -17.58
N TYR A 61 -5.54 -14.46 -18.38
CA TYR A 61 -6.96 -14.41 -18.69
C TYR A 61 -7.83 -15.24 -17.72
N LYS A 62 -7.22 -16.08 -16.87
CA LYS A 62 -7.95 -16.91 -15.91
C LYS A 62 -8.16 -16.20 -14.58
N GLU A 63 -9.40 -16.24 -14.10
CA GLU A 63 -9.74 -15.79 -12.75
C GLU A 63 -9.01 -16.65 -11.69
N PRO A 64 -8.44 -16.04 -10.64
CA PRO A 64 -7.87 -16.80 -9.54
C PRO A 64 -8.92 -17.70 -8.89
N PRO A 65 -8.66 -19.01 -8.71
CA PRO A 65 -9.63 -19.90 -8.09
C PRO A 65 -9.79 -19.59 -6.60
N ASP A 66 -10.97 -19.86 -6.03
CA ASP A 66 -11.23 -19.54 -4.61
C ASP A 66 -10.25 -20.22 -3.63
N ASP A 67 -9.74 -21.41 -3.97
CA ASP A 67 -8.78 -22.14 -3.14
C ASP A 67 -7.36 -21.53 -3.17
N ALA A 68 -7.15 -20.48 -3.98
CA ALA A 68 -5.96 -19.64 -3.89
C ALA A 68 -5.97 -18.74 -2.65
N PHE A 69 -7.14 -18.37 -2.12
CA PHE A 69 -7.29 -17.39 -1.03
C PHE A 69 -7.57 -18.05 0.32
N ILE A 70 -6.80 -17.70 1.33
CA ILE A 70 -6.98 -18.23 2.70
C ILE A 70 -7.08 -17.14 3.77
N TRP A 71 -6.63 -15.92 3.49
CA TRP A 71 -6.72 -14.78 4.39
C TRP A 71 -7.94 -13.91 4.08
N VAL A 72 -8.30 -13.80 2.80
CA VAL A 72 -9.39 -12.97 2.31
C VAL A 72 -10.56 -13.84 1.86
N LYS A 73 -11.74 -13.58 2.40
CA LYS A 73 -12.96 -14.27 1.97
C LYS A 73 -13.43 -13.75 0.61
N THR A 74 -13.62 -14.64 -0.35
CA THR A 74 -14.24 -14.32 -1.65
C THR A 74 -15.75 -14.59 -1.65
N LYS A 75 -16.22 -15.49 -0.78
CA LYS A 75 -17.62 -15.95 -0.71
C LYS A 75 -18.22 -15.76 0.68
N ASN A 76 -19.56 -15.74 0.75
CA ASN A 76 -20.33 -15.62 2.00
C ASN A 76 -19.93 -14.41 2.86
N LEU A 77 -19.67 -13.28 2.20
CA LEU A 77 -19.29 -12.03 2.86
C LEU A 77 -20.44 -11.44 3.69
N PRO A 78 -20.14 -10.77 4.82
CA PRO A 78 -21.17 -10.18 5.68
C PRO A 78 -22.11 -9.22 4.92
N ASN A 79 -23.41 -9.32 5.19
CA ASN A 79 -24.43 -8.43 4.61
C ASN A 79 -24.52 -7.06 5.31
N LYS A 80 -23.85 -6.88 6.45
CA LYS A 80 -23.74 -5.60 7.14
C LYS A 80 -22.32 -5.06 7.00
N PRO A 81 -22.13 -3.75 6.75
CA PRO A 81 -20.81 -3.16 6.73
C PRO A 81 -20.16 -3.25 8.11
N SER A 82 -18.85 -3.43 8.13
CA SER A 82 -18.03 -3.31 9.34
C SER A 82 -17.21 -2.03 9.30
N TYR A 83 -16.72 -1.59 10.46
CA TYR A 83 -15.92 -0.38 10.59
C TYR A 83 -14.62 -0.69 11.30
N LEU A 84 -13.57 0.05 10.93
CA LEU A 84 -12.29 0.09 11.63
C LEU A 84 -11.99 1.53 12.02
N GLU A 85 -11.58 1.77 13.26
CA GLU A 85 -10.99 3.05 13.67
C GLU A 85 -9.53 2.84 14.01
N ILE A 86 -8.63 3.40 13.19
CA ILE A 86 -7.18 3.25 13.33
C ILE A 86 -6.61 4.57 13.85
N LYS A 87 -5.91 4.53 14.98
CA LYS A 87 -5.19 5.68 15.53
C LYS A 87 -3.72 5.60 15.16
N PHE A 88 -3.18 6.74 14.73
CA PHE A 88 -1.76 6.92 14.45
C PHE A 88 -1.15 7.93 15.40
N GLU A 89 0.11 7.72 15.75
CA GLU A 89 0.97 8.67 16.44
C GLU A 89 2.29 8.78 15.68
N LYS A 90 2.59 10.00 15.22
CA LYS A 90 3.74 10.29 14.36
C LYS A 90 3.90 9.30 13.18
N GLY A 91 2.80 9.03 12.48
CA GLY A 91 2.77 8.10 11.35
C GLY A 91 2.64 6.62 11.71
N ILE A 92 2.84 6.24 12.98
CA ILE A 92 2.82 4.84 13.42
C ILE A 92 1.43 4.46 13.95
N PRO A 93 0.81 3.36 13.48
CA PRO A 93 -0.46 2.89 14.03
C PRO A 93 -0.27 2.36 15.47
N THR A 94 -1.05 2.87 16.42
CA THR A 94 -0.91 2.55 17.86
C THR A 94 -2.14 1.91 18.50
N SER A 95 -3.30 2.04 17.86
CA SER A 95 -4.54 1.42 18.35
C SER A 95 -5.54 1.19 17.22
N VAL A 96 -6.40 0.18 17.38
CA VAL A 96 -7.50 -0.13 16.49
C VAL A 96 -8.78 -0.37 17.30
N ASP A 97 -9.89 0.22 16.87
CA ASP A 97 -11.21 0.16 17.52
C ASP A 97 -11.14 0.49 19.03
N GLY A 98 -10.40 1.54 19.36
CA GLY A 98 -10.24 2.05 20.72
C GLY A 98 -9.31 1.23 21.62
N LYS A 99 -8.69 0.16 21.11
CA LYS A 99 -7.78 -0.70 21.87
C LYS A 99 -6.34 -0.52 21.40
N SER A 100 -5.45 -0.14 22.31
CA SER A 100 -4.01 -0.17 22.03
C SER A 100 -3.55 -1.61 21.79
N LYS A 101 -2.63 -1.77 20.85
CA LYS A 101 -2.07 -3.06 20.45
C LYS A 101 -0.60 -2.88 20.15
N ASN A 102 0.20 -3.92 20.42
CA ASN A 102 1.54 -3.97 19.86
C ASN A 102 1.44 -4.11 18.32
N PRO A 103 2.51 -3.80 17.57
CA PRO A 103 2.46 -3.81 16.10
C PRO A 103 2.01 -5.14 15.48
N VAL A 104 2.44 -6.27 16.04
CA VAL A 104 2.09 -7.61 15.51
C VAL A 104 0.61 -7.89 15.72
N ASP A 105 0.10 -7.76 16.96
CA ASP A 105 -1.32 -7.96 17.28
C ASP A 105 -2.23 -7.02 16.47
N LEU A 106 -1.75 -5.81 16.19
CA LEU A 106 -2.45 -4.82 15.39
C LEU A 106 -2.61 -5.31 13.94
N ILE A 107 -1.52 -5.76 13.32
CA ILE A 107 -1.53 -6.28 11.95
C ILE A 107 -2.38 -7.55 11.87
N GLU A 108 -2.22 -8.50 12.79
CA GLU A 108 -3.02 -9.73 12.81
C GLU A 108 -4.53 -9.44 12.97
N TYR A 109 -4.88 -8.51 13.86
CA TYR A 109 -6.26 -8.09 14.04
C TYR A 109 -6.85 -7.49 12.76
N LEU A 110 -6.10 -6.62 12.09
CA LEU A 110 -6.50 -6.00 10.84
C LEU A 110 -6.62 -7.05 9.72
N ASN A 111 -5.65 -7.96 9.59
CA ASN A 111 -5.68 -9.05 8.61
C ASN A 111 -6.96 -9.87 8.75
N LYS A 112 -7.26 -10.31 9.98
CA LYS A 112 -8.47 -11.09 10.27
C LYS A 112 -9.75 -10.33 9.97
N LYS A 113 -9.87 -9.09 10.46
CA LYS A 113 -11.11 -8.31 10.35
C LYS A 113 -11.36 -7.83 8.92
N ALA A 114 -10.34 -7.35 8.23
CA ALA A 114 -10.45 -6.86 6.86
C ALA A 114 -10.58 -8.02 5.86
N GLY A 115 -9.80 -9.10 6.04
CA GLY A 115 -9.90 -10.31 5.22
C GLY A 115 -11.29 -10.96 5.29
N ALA A 116 -11.91 -10.98 6.48
CA ALA A 116 -13.29 -11.47 6.65
C ALA A 116 -14.35 -10.62 5.91
N ALA A 117 -14.02 -9.35 5.58
CA ALA A 117 -14.87 -8.46 4.79
C ALA A 117 -14.53 -8.48 3.29
N GLY A 118 -13.58 -9.32 2.86
CA GLY A 118 -13.15 -9.47 1.46
C GLY A 118 -12.10 -8.46 1.01
N ILE A 119 -11.45 -7.74 1.94
CA ILE A 119 -10.50 -6.68 1.61
C ILE A 119 -9.10 -7.25 1.40
N GLY A 120 -8.37 -6.70 0.43
CA GLY A 120 -6.93 -6.91 0.28
C GLY A 120 -6.53 -7.94 -0.76
N ILE A 121 -7.43 -8.34 -1.66
CA ILE A 121 -7.02 -9.07 -2.87
C ILE A 121 -6.48 -8.06 -3.87
N VAL A 122 -5.26 -8.30 -4.36
CA VAL A 122 -4.63 -7.54 -5.45
C VAL A 122 -4.23 -8.55 -6.53
N ASP A 123 -4.77 -8.41 -7.74
CA ASP A 123 -4.36 -9.19 -8.92
C ASP A 123 -3.59 -8.24 -9.84
N HIS A 124 -2.30 -8.51 -10.05
CA HIS A 124 -1.38 -7.55 -10.62
C HIS A 124 -0.48 -8.18 -11.69
N ILE A 125 -0.29 -7.44 -12.79
CA ILE A 125 0.80 -7.67 -13.73
C ILE A 125 1.90 -6.67 -13.38
N GLU A 126 3.03 -7.17 -12.92
CA GLU A 126 4.18 -6.35 -12.52
C GLU A 126 5.35 -6.46 -13.48
N ASP A 127 6.19 -5.42 -13.48
CA ASP A 127 7.46 -5.37 -14.19
C ASP A 127 8.59 -5.76 -13.25
N ARG A 128 9.09 -6.99 -13.39
CA ARG A 128 10.23 -7.46 -12.61
C ARG A 128 11.50 -6.72 -13.00
N VAL A 129 12.37 -6.47 -12.03
CA VAL A 129 13.69 -5.82 -12.22
C VAL A 129 14.53 -6.50 -13.31
N VAL A 130 14.34 -7.81 -13.47
CA VAL A 130 15.05 -8.62 -14.48
C VAL A 130 14.50 -8.47 -15.90
N GLY A 131 13.51 -7.58 -16.12
CA GLY A 131 13.03 -7.17 -17.44
C GLY A 131 11.85 -7.96 -17.99
N ILE A 132 11.17 -8.77 -17.17
CA ILE A 132 9.99 -9.55 -17.57
C ILE A 132 8.74 -9.04 -16.87
N LYS A 133 7.59 -9.29 -17.49
CA LYS A 133 6.30 -9.18 -16.82
C LYS A 133 5.96 -10.49 -16.11
N SER A 134 5.40 -10.40 -14.91
CA SER A 134 4.81 -11.54 -14.21
C SER A 134 3.41 -11.18 -13.72
N ARG A 135 2.55 -12.20 -13.60
CA ARG A 135 1.27 -12.07 -12.90
C ARG A 135 1.41 -12.62 -11.50
N GLU A 136 1.01 -11.83 -10.51
CA GLU A 136 0.98 -12.24 -9.12
C GLU A 136 -0.32 -11.80 -8.47
N VAL A 137 -0.83 -12.67 -7.59
CA VAL A 137 -2.03 -12.41 -6.81
C VAL A 137 -1.65 -12.33 -5.34
N TYR A 138 -2.09 -11.28 -4.65
CA TYR A 138 -1.72 -11.00 -3.28
C TYR A 138 -2.93 -10.93 -2.35
N GLU A 139 -2.73 -11.36 -1.10
CA GLU A 139 -3.61 -11.09 0.03
C GLU A 139 -2.91 -10.15 1.03
N THR A 140 -3.36 -8.90 1.10
CA THR A 140 -2.77 -7.83 1.92
C THR A 140 -3.81 -7.05 2.75
N PRO A 141 -4.70 -7.71 3.52
CA PRO A 141 -5.82 -7.05 4.20
C PRO A 141 -5.41 -5.93 5.16
N ALA A 142 -4.41 -6.15 6.03
CA ALA A 142 -3.92 -5.13 6.95
C ALA A 142 -3.18 -4.01 6.22
N ALA A 143 -2.26 -4.34 5.31
CA ALA A 143 -1.50 -3.35 4.55
C ALA A 143 -2.42 -2.40 3.78
N THR A 144 -3.42 -2.95 3.07
CA THR A 144 -4.45 -2.18 2.35
C THR A 144 -5.15 -1.19 3.28
N CYS A 145 -5.57 -1.63 4.48
CA CYS A 145 -6.24 -0.75 5.43
C CYS A 145 -5.31 0.32 6.00
N LEU A 146 -4.07 -0.04 6.34
CA LEU A 146 -3.10 0.84 6.96
C LEU A 146 -2.64 1.93 6.00
N ILE A 147 -2.31 1.57 4.75
CA ILE A 147 -1.85 2.50 3.73
C ILE A 147 -2.97 3.50 3.38
N GLU A 148 -4.20 3.03 3.15
CA GLU A 148 -5.33 3.93 2.85
C GLU A 148 -5.61 4.87 4.03
N ALA A 149 -5.65 4.36 5.26
CA ALA A 149 -5.90 5.18 6.43
C ALA A 149 -4.78 6.19 6.70
N HIS A 150 -3.52 5.78 6.51
CA HIS A 150 -2.35 6.63 6.71
C HIS A 150 -2.31 7.76 5.66
N SER A 151 -2.42 7.42 4.37
CA SER A 151 -2.45 8.40 3.28
C SER A 151 -3.60 9.41 3.44
N ASP A 152 -4.76 8.95 3.91
CA ASP A 152 -5.88 9.84 4.22
C ASP A 152 -5.60 10.79 5.38
N LEU A 153 -4.95 10.31 6.44
CA LEU A 153 -4.56 11.14 7.57
C LEU A 153 -3.53 12.21 7.14
N GLU A 154 -2.58 11.86 6.26
CA GLU A 154 -1.62 12.82 5.72
C GLU A 154 -2.30 14.01 5.05
N LYS A 155 -3.36 13.79 4.25
CA LYS A 155 -4.14 14.88 3.62
C LYS A 155 -4.74 15.86 4.62
N MET A 156 -4.99 15.41 5.85
CA MET A 156 -5.55 16.25 6.93
C MET A 156 -4.49 17.13 7.61
N VAL A 157 -3.21 16.71 7.59
CA VAL A 157 -2.14 17.32 8.41
C VAL A 157 -1.00 17.91 7.60
N HIS A 158 -0.83 17.50 6.35
CA HIS A 158 0.17 18.01 5.42
C HIS A 158 -0.41 19.14 4.58
N THR A 159 0.43 20.10 4.24
CA THR A 159 0.09 21.08 3.20
C THR A 159 -0.03 20.40 1.84
N LYS A 160 -0.73 21.03 0.90
CA LYS A 160 -0.82 20.56 -0.50
C LYS A 160 0.56 20.29 -1.12
N HIS A 161 1.57 21.09 -0.79
CA HIS A 161 2.91 20.94 -1.33
C HIS A 161 3.63 19.72 -0.75
N GLN A 162 3.48 19.48 0.57
CA GLN A 162 4.01 18.27 1.20
C GLN A 162 3.36 17.02 0.61
N THR A 163 2.04 16.95 0.51
CA THR A 163 1.35 15.79 -0.07
C THR A 163 1.81 15.53 -1.51
N LYS A 164 1.91 16.59 -2.34
CA LYS A 164 2.33 16.45 -3.74
C LYS A 164 3.78 15.98 -3.88
N PHE A 165 4.70 16.52 -3.09
CA PHE A 165 6.10 16.13 -3.21
C PHE A 165 6.36 14.76 -2.58
N LYS A 166 5.71 14.48 -1.45
CA LYS A 166 5.84 13.19 -0.76
C LYS A 166 5.38 12.02 -1.62
N SER A 167 4.39 12.17 -2.50
CA SER A 167 4.03 11.07 -3.41
C SER A 167 5.20 10.64 -4.31
N LEU A 168 6.05 11.57 -4.77
CA LEU A 168 7.25 11.23 -5.53
C LEU A 168 8.26 10.45 -4.68
N VAL A 169 8.37 10.81 -3.40
CA VAL A 169 9.23 10.10 -2.43
C VAL A 169 8.68 8.71 -2.13
N ASP A 170 7.36 8.58 -1.95
CA ASP A 170 6.71 7.29 -1.69
C ASP A 170 6.91 6.34 -2.89
N ASP A 171 6.81 6.85 -4.12
CA ASP A 171 7.04 6.09 -5.35
C ASP A 171 8.50 5.62 -5.44
N GLU A 172 9.47 6.52 -5.28
CA GLU A 172 10.90 6.17 -5.34
C GLU A 172 11.31 5.22 -4.21
N TRP A 173 10.84 5.47 -2.99
CA TRP A 173 11.09 4.60 -1.84
C TRP A 173 10.57 3.19 -2.10
N SER A 174 9.34 3.07 -2.64
CA SER A 174 8.74 1.77 -2.96
C SER A 174 9.53 1.04 -4.06
N TRP A 175 10.00 1.77 -5.08
CA TRP A 175 10.84 1.22 -6.13
C TRP A 175 12.19 0.71 -5.61
N LEU A 176 12.87 1.45 -4.74
CA LEU A 176 14.13 1.01 -4.12
C LEU A 176 13.92 -0.29 -3.32
N VAL A 177 12.83 -0.40 -2.56
CA VAL A 177 12.53 -1.61 -1.80
C VAL A 177 12.23 -2.79 -2.73
N TYR A 178 11.38 -2.58 -3.74
CA TYR A 178 11.06 -3.62 -4.74
C TYR A 178 12.31 -4.11 -5.50
N SER A 179 13.21 -3.18 -5.84
CA SER A 179 14.42 -3.48 -6.61
C SER A 179 15.57 -4.11 -5.80
N GLY A 180 15.33 -4.43 -4.52
CA GLY A 180 16.32 -5.05 -3.64
C GLY A 180 17.38 -4.07 -3.10
N LEU A 181 17.11 -2.77 -3.18
CA LEU A 181 17.99 -1.68 -2.77
C LEU A 181 17.67 -1.16 -1.35
N TRP A 182 17.32 -2.06 -0.43
CA TRP A 182 16.99 -1.70 0.95
C TRP A 182 18.13 -0.99 1.68
N GLU A 183 19.38 -1.40 1.43
CA GLU A 183 20.60 -0.84 2.03
C GLU A 183 21.24 0.27 1.17
N ASP A 184 20.57 0.71 0.09
CA ASP A 184 21.07 1.80 -0.74
C ASP A 184 21.02 3.13 0.06
N PRO A 185 22.07 3.98 -0.02
CA PRO A 185 22.09 5.25 0.69
C PRO A 185 20.88 6.16 0.41
N LEU A 186 20.36 6.16 -0.82
CA LEU A 186 19.20 6.97 -1.18
C LEU A 186 17.97 6.57 -0.34
N LYS A 187 17.76 5.27 -0.09
CA LYS A 187 16.65 4.80 0.74
C LYS A 187 16.73 5.40 2.14
N ARG A 188 17.93 5.47 2.75
CA ARG A 188 18.13 6.10 4.08
C ARG A 188 17.89 7.61 4.06
N ASP A 189 18.26 8.29 2.97
CA ASP A 189 17.99 9.72 2.81
C ASP A 189 16.47 9.98 2.69
N LEU A 190 15.75 9.12 1.98
CA LEU A 190 14.29 9.15 1.90
C LEU A 190 13.62 8.80 3.23
N ASP A 191 14.13 7.83 4.00
CA ASP A 191 13.64 7.53 5.34
C ASP A 191 13.69 8.78 6.24
N SER A 192 14.80 9.52 6.19
CA SER A 192 14.97 10.77 6.98
C SER A 192 13.95 11.84 6.57
N PHE A 193 13.66 11.96 5.27
CA PHE A 193 12.58 12.81 4.78
C PHE A 193 11.23 12.34 5.34
N VAL A 194 10.91 11.05 5.23
CA VAL A 194 9.65 10.47 5.71
C VAL A 194 9.49 10.73 7.21
N GLU A 195 10.48 10.42 8.04
CA GLU A 195 10.46 10.69 9.49
C GLU A 195 10.13 12.15 9.81
N GLN A 196 10.71 13.10 9.07
CA GLN A 196 10.42 14.51 9.22
C GLN A 196 8.95 14.83 8.86
N THR A 197 8.42 14.27 7.78
CA THR A 197 7.01 14.47 7.39
C THR A 197 6.03 13.86 8.40
N GLN A 198 6.42 12.79 9.11
CA GLN A 198 5.54 12.07 10.01
C GLN A 198 5.32 12.74 11.37
N LYS A 199 6.13 13.74 11.75
CA LYS A 199 6.07 14.39 13.09
C LYS A 199 4.66 14.83 13.54
N ASN A 200 3.83 15.29 12.60
CA ASN A 200 2.46 15.75 12.89
C ASN A 200 1.37 14.78 12.44
N VAL A 201 1.72 13.62 11.89
CA VAL A 201 0.76 12.58 11.42
C VAL A 201 0.22 11.81 12.62
N THR A 202 -0.58 12.50 13.43
CA THR A 202 -1.17 11.97 14.67
C THR A 202 -2.66 12.23 14.68
N GLY A 203 -3.46 11.17 14.66
CA GLY A 203 -4.90 11.28 14.53
C GLY A 203 -5.59 9.93 14.46
N THR A 204 -6.87 9.93 14.10
CA THR A 204 -7.67 8.71 13.94
C THR A 204 -8.41 8.76 12.62
N VAL A 205 -8.40 7.65 11.90
CA VAL A 205 -9.11 7.47 10.64
C VAL A 205 -10.09 6.31 10.77
N LYS A 206 -11.32 6.51 10.27
CA LYS A 206 -12.41 5.53 10.29
C LYS A 206 -12.63 4.99 8.88
N LEU A 207 -12.48 3.69 8.73
CA LEU A 207 -12.74 2.96 7.50
C LEU A 207 -14.08 2.22 7.60
N LYS A 208 -14.78 2.13 6.48
CA LYS A 208 -15.95 1.26 6.27
C LYS A 208 -15.55 0.15 5.32
N LEU A 209 -15.76 -1.10 5.75
CA LEU A 209 -15.47 -2.31 4.97
C LEU A 209 -16.77 -3.00 4.61
N TYR A 210 -16.97 -3.30 3.32
CA TYR A 210 -18.18 -3.93 2.85
C TYR A 210 -17.96 -4.70 1.54
N LYS A 211 -18.06 -6.03 1.60
CA LYS A 211 -18.03 -6.95 0.45
C LYS A 211 -16.90 -6.62 -0.55
N GLY A 212 -15.66 -6.63 -0.08
CA GLY A 212 -14.48 -6.27 -0.89
C GLY A 212 -14.22 -4.78 -1.04
N SER A 213 -15.18 -3.90 -0.72
CA SER A 213 -15.00 -2.45 -0.77
C SER A 213 -14.49 -1.89 0.55
N LEU A 214 -13.45 -1.08 0.48
CA LEU A 214 -12.91 -0.26 1.57
C LEU A 214 -13.11 1.21 1.24
N ARG A 215 -13.58 2.01 2.20
CA ARG A 215 -13.72 3.47 2.05
C ARG A 215 -13.41 4.18 3.36
N VAL A 216 -12.69 5.29 3.28
CA VAL A 216 -12.56 6.18 4.44
C VAL A 216 -13.85 6.97 4.64
N VAL A 217 -14.39 6.95 5.86
CA VAL A 217 -15.68 7.59 6.21
C VAL A 217 -15.55 8.66 7.30
N GLY A 218 -14.36 8.85 7.85
CA GLY A 218 -14.11 9.91 8.82
C GLY A 218 -12.64 9.97 9.24
N ARG A 219 -12.20 11.15 9.67
CA ARG A 219 -10.85 11.40 10.18
C ARG A 219 -10.85 12.55 11.16
N LYS A 220 -9.92 12.54 12.10
CA LYS A 220 -9.69 13.63 13.06
C LYS A 220 -8.24 13.70 13.48
N SER A 221 -7.72 14.91 13.66
CA SER A 221 -6.36 15.17 14.11
C SER A 221 -6.31 16.46 14.91
N LYS A 222 -5.46 16.49 15.94
CA LYS A 222 -5.15 17.74 16.67
C LYS A 222 -4.21 18.66 15.88
N TYR A 223 -3.55 18.13 14.85
CA TYR A 223 -2.71 18.86 13.90
C TYR A 223 -3.43 19.10 12.56
N SER A 224 -4.77 19.11 12.58
CA SER A 224 -5.58 19.33 11.40
C SER A 224 -5.27 20.69 10.76
N LEU A 225 -4.96 20.69 9.47
CA LEU A 225 -4.94 21.91 8.64
C LEU A 225 -6.34 22.24 8.08
N TYR A 226 -7.27 21.29 8.14
CA TYR A 226 -8.68 21.57 7.89
C TYR A 226 -9.26 22.39 9.04
N SER A 227 -9.83 23.55 8.70
CA SER A 227 -10.56 24.43 9.60
C SER A 227 -11.99 24.57 9.09
N HIS A 228 -12.97 24.22 9.95
CA HIS A 228 -14.39 24.37 9.61
C HIS A 228 -14.74 25.84 9.33
N ASP A 229 -14.24 26.76 10.14
CA ASP A 229 -14.54 28.19 10.03
C ASP A 229 -14.03 28.79 8.72
N ILE A 230 -12.91 28.28 8.19
CA ILE A 230 -12.39 28.72 6.88
C ILE A 230 -13.20 28.07 5.74
N ALA A 231 -13.57 26.80 5.88
CA ALA A 231 -14.16 26.02 4.78
C ALA A 231 -15.69 26.16 4.65
N THR A 232 -16.38 26.58 5.71
CA THR A 232 -17.85 26.62 5.73
C THR A 232 -18.42 27.69 4.81
N TYR A 233 -19.59 27.41 4.23
CA TYR A 233 -20.41 28.38 3.49
C TYR A 233 -21.44 29.10 4.39
N GLY A 234 -21.49 28.73 5.68
CA GLY A 234 -22.43 29.30 6.64
C GLY A 234 -22.07 30.72 7.10
N LYS A 235 -22.96 31.33 7.90
CA LYS A 235 -22.84 32.72 8.42
C LYS A 235 -21.63 32.99 9.33
N GLY A 236 -20.73 32.03 9.55
CA GLY A 236 -19.53 32.16 10.37
C GLY A 236 -18.21 31.97 9.61
N SER A 237 -18.24 31.98 8.27
CA SER A 237 -17.02 31.79 7.48
C SER A 237 -16.00 32.90 7.74
N THR A 238 -14.75 32.53 8.01
CA THR A 238 -13.63 33.48 8.18
C THR A 238 -12.80 33.64 6.90
N PHE A 239 -13.20 33.02 5.79
CA PHE A 239 -12.50 33.11 4.51
C PHE A 239 -12.86 34.40 3.76
N ASP A 240 -11.89 35.31 3.60
CA ASP A 240 -12.10 36.54 2.81
C ASP A 240 -12.10 36.26 1.31
N GLN A 241 -13.29 36.08 0.75
CA GLN A 241 -13.49 35.81 -0.67
C GLN A 241 -13.03 36.96 -1.58
N LYS A 242 -12.85 38.19 -1.07
CA LYS A 242 -12.41 39.33 -1.89
C LYS A 242 -10.97 39.14 -2.39
N LEU A 243 -10.13 38.47 -1.62
CA LEU A 243 -8.74 38.18 -1.99
C LEU A 243 -8.63 37.25 -3.21
N SER A 244 -9.66 36.45 -3.48
CA SER A 244 -9.70 35.53 -4.62
C SER A 244 -9.55 36.24 -5.97
N LYS A 245 -10.06 37.48 -6.10
CA LYS A 245 -9.95 38.25 -7.35
C LYS A 245 -8.48 38.46 -7.73
N GLY A 246 -7.68 39.01 -6.80
CA GLY A 246 -6.25 39.24 -7.04
C GLY A 246 -5.48 37.95 -7.27
N PHE A 247 -5.80 36.89 -6.51
CA PHE A 247 -5.19 35.58 -6.70
C PHE A 247 -5.44 35.01 -8.10
N VAL A 248 -6.68 35.00 -8.58
CA VAL A 248 -7.04 34.45 -9.90
C VAL A 248 -6.33 35.21 -11.02
N GLU A 249 -6.35 36.54 -10.98
CA GLU A 249 -5.67 37.38 -11.97
C GLU A 249 -4.18 37.06 -12.04
N LEU A 250 -3.48 37.10 -10.90
CA LEU A 250 -2.03 36.92 -10.84
C LEU A 250 -1.59 35.47 -11.12
N TRP A 251 -2.30 34.49 -10.57
CA TRP A 251 -1.97 33.07 -10.74
C TRP A 251 -2.17 32.59 -12.19
N GLY A 252 -3.18 33.13 -12.87
CA GLY A 252 -3.50 32.78 -14.26
C GLY A 252 -2.57 33.41 -15.30
N LEU A 253 -1.81 34.46 -14.96
CA LEU A 253 -1.08 35.30 -15.94
C LEU A 253 -0.26 34.49 -16.94
N GLN A 254 0.62 33.60 -16.47
CA GLN A 254 1.49 32.83 -17.38
C GLN A 254 0.69 31.94 -18.34
N SER A 255 -0.40 31.34 -17.86
CA SER A 255 -1.28 30.52 -18.69
C SER A 255 -2.03 31.37 -19.71
N THR A 256 -2.47 32.57 -19.31
CA THR A 256 -3.13 33.53 -20.21
C THR A 256 -2.17 33.97 -21.31
N GLU A 257 -0.95 34.37 -20.98
CA GLU A 257 0.07 34.77 -21.96
C GLU A 257 0.42 33.63 -22.93
N ALA A 258 0.65 32.42 -22.43
CA ALA A 258 0.97 31.27 -23.26
C ALA A 258 -0.16 30.92 -24.26
N ASN A 259 -1.42 31.14 -23.89
CA ASN A 259 -2.56 30.82 -24.74
C ASN A 259 -2.94 31.90 -25.77
N LYS A 260 -2.33 33.10 -25.73
CA LYS A 260 -2.57 34.13 -26.77
C LYS A 260 -2.26 33.61 -28.17
N PHE A 261 -1.25 32.74 -28.30
CA PHE A 261 -0.84 32.14 -29.56
C PHE A 261 -1.80 31.07 -30.09
N LYS A 262 -2.73 30.54 -29.27
CA LYS A 262 -3.74 29.57 -29.71
C LYS A 262 -4.96 30.23 -30.35
N LYS A 263 -5.24 31.49 -30.03
CA LYS A 263 -6.39 32.23 -30.60
C LYS A 263 -6.15 32.75 -32.02
N ASN A 264 -4.90 32.67 -32.51
CA ASN A 264 -4.48 33.12 -33.84
C ASN A 264 -4.31 31.96 -34.84
N ARG A 265 -4.89 30.79 -34.55
CA ARG A 265 -5.03 29.64 -35.45
C ARG A 265 -6.51 29.32 -35.61
#